data_AF-A0A9W8LVP4-F1
#
_entry.id   AF-A0A9W8LVP4-F1
#
_cell.length_a   1.000
_cell.length_b   1.000
_cell.length_c   1.000
_cell.angle_alpha   90.00
_cell.angle_beta   90.00
_cell.angle_gamma   90.00
#
_symmetry.space_group_name_H-M   'P 1'
#
loop_
_entity.id
_entity.type
_entity.pdbx_description
1 polymer ?
#
loop_
_entity_poly.entity_id
_entity_poly.type
_entity_poly.pdbx_seq_one_letter_code
_entity_poly.pdbx_strand_id
1 'polypeptide(L)'
;MEVDVNKDDDVAQRHVNKVPLVAIGMRHRFAEQLNRHVVDVNLTTTATYMLLKWIFIHELHKPDFKIEEFITQNFFSEVFKYLCHREKKSVSSKTQLWRDVIERYLDEFKVAAGFGDPLLSNAIHVANYEAKTIITAYTNNIVQHFGEHLNRAVNCILGKRQMEQQLRNIPPGPEHDEFRHLCREEVWIPAKQAKSVIGRRDYSDSTLCARAQYVLHLLAPVLDAYDANYKFAEDSHFLDVT
;
A
#
# COMPACT_ATOMS: atom_id res chain seq x y z
N MET A 1 57.37 -37.48 -8.76
CA MET A 1 57.70 -36.53 -7.67
C MET A 1 58.53 -35.45 -8.34
N GLU A 2 58.11 -34.20 -8.47
CA GLU A 2 57.18 -33.40 -7.67
C GLU A 2 56.17 -32.67 -8.57
N VAL A 3 55.00 -32.45 -7.99
CA VAL A 3 53.95 -31.57 -8.51
C VAL A 3 54.19 -30.22 -7.87
N ASP A 4 54.28 -29.17 -8.68
CA ASP A 4 54.14 -27.81 -8.18
C ASP A 4 53.42 -26.96 -9.24
N VAL A 5 52.11 -26.79 -9.08
CA VAL A 5 51.35 -25.68 -9.66
C VAL A 5 50.29 -25.25 -8.66
N ASN A 6 50.59 -24.09 -8.07
CA ASN A 6 49.73 -23.03 -7.53
C ASN A 6 48.21 -23.24 -7.40
N LYS A 7 47.75 -22.97 -6.16
CA LYS A 7 46.79 -21.92 -5.77
C LYS A 7 45.74 -21.49 -6.81
N ASP A 8 44.46 -21.61 -6.45
CA ASP A 8 43.64 -20.43 -6.14
C ASP A 8 42.22 -20.81 -5.69
N ASP A 9 41.80 -20.12 -4.64
CA ASP A 9 40.45 -19.61 -4.35
C ASP A 9 39.26 -20.57 -4.17
N ASP A 10 39.04 -20.85 -2.88
CA ASP A 10 37.82 -21.35 -2.24
C ASP A 10 36.67 -20.32 -2.31
N VAL A 11 36.23 -19.97 -3.52
CA VAL A 11 34.95 -19.29 -3.73
C VAL A 11 33.88 -20.39 -3.77
N ALA A 12 33.27 -20.66 -2.62
CA ALA A 12 32.08 -21.50 -2.51
C ALA A 12 30.95 -20.96 -3.42
N GLN A 13 30.91 -21.43 -4.66
CA GLN A 13 29.81 -21.21 -5.60
C GLN A 13 28.54 -21.78 -4.96
N ARG A 14 27.68 -20.90 -4.45
CA ARG A 14 26.33 -21.28 -4.02
C ARG A 14 25.52 -21.65 -5.26
N HIS A 15 25.53 -22.93 -5.59
CA HIS A 15 24.63 -23.50 -6.59
C HIS A 15 23.18 -23.31 -6.14
N VAL A 16 22.46 -22.41 -6.81
CA VAL A 16 21.00 -22.29 -6.68
C VAL A 16 20.39 -23.48 -7.43
N ASN A 17 20.15 -24.57 -6.70
CA ASN A 17 19.44 -25.73 -7.24
C ASN A 17 17.95 -25.39 -7.32
N LYS A 18 17.43 -25.27 -8.55
CA LYS A 18 15.98 -25.31 -8.80
C LYS A 18 15.49 -26.73 -8.57
N VAL A 19 15.04 -27.03 -7.36
CA VAL A 19 14.53 -28.36 -6.99
C VAL A 19 13.00 -28.33 -7.06
N PRO A 20 12.34 -29.30 -7.74
CA PRO A 20 10.89 -29.44 -7.72
C PRO A 20 10.37 -29.60 -6.28
N LEU A 21 9.19 -29.07 -5.96
CA LEU A 21 8.53 -29.19 -4.64
C LEU A 21 8.49 -30.64 -4.12
N VAL A 22 8.34 -31.61 -5.04
CA VAL A 22 8.35 -33.05 -4.71
C VAL A 22 9.69 -33.53 -4.13
N ALA A 23 10.81 -32.96 -4.56
CA ALA A 23 12.14 -33.32 -4.06
C ALA A 23 12.51 -32.63 -2.73
N ILE A 24 11.74 -31.63 -2.30
CA ILE A 24 11.84 -31.03 -0.95
C ILE A 24 11.40 -32.05 0.12
N GLY A 25 10.36 -32.85 -0.18
CA GLY A 25 9.95 -33.96 0.66
C GLY A 25 11.02 -35.05 0.82
N MET A 26 12.02 -35.11 -0.07
CA MET A 26 13.08 -36.12 -0.05
C MET A 26 14.34 -35.71 0.73
N ARG A 27 14.42 -34.47 1.24
CA ARG A 27 15.59 -33.99 2.01
C ARG A 27 15.16 -33.26 3.29
N HIS A 28 14.58 -34.00 4.23
CA HIS A 28 14.12 -33.52 5.53
C HIS A 28 15.11 -32.60 6.26
N ARG A 29 16.43 -32.82 6.11
CA ARG A 29 17.48 -31.98 6.72
C ARG A 29 17.42 -30.49 6.33
N PHE A 30 16.79 -30.14 5.21
CA PHE A 30 16.65 -28.76 4.76
C PHE A 30 15.25 -28.18 5.00
N ALA A 31 14.30 -29.00 5.46
CA ALA A 31 12.91 -28.58 5.62
C ALA A 31 12.78 -27.41 6.61
N GLU A 32 13.51 -27.46 7.73
CA GLU A 32 13.48 -26.40 8.73
C GLU A 32 14.06 -25.08 8.20
N GLN A 33 15.21 -25.15 7.51
CA GLN A 33 15.86 -23.97 6.93
C GLN A 33 14.99 -23.34 5.84
N LEU A 34 14.36 -24.17 5.00
CA LEU A 34 13.44 -23.70 3.97
C LEU A 34 12.20 -23.06 4.61
N ASN A 35 11.62 -23.68 5.64
CA ASN A 35 10.47 -23.14 6.33
C ASN A 35 10.78 -21.77 6.96
N ARG A 36 11.92 -21.63 7.63
CA ARG A 36 12.37 -20.32 8.15
C ARG A 36 12.51 -19.30 7.03
N HIS A 37 13.14 -19.67 5.90
CA HIS A 37 13.27 -18.77 4.76
C HIS A 37 11.91 -18.29 4.22
N VAL A 38 10.93 -19.19 4.07
CA VAL A 38 9.57 -18.82 3.62
C VAL A 38 8.91 -17.88 4.63
N VAL A 39 9.05 -18.15 5.93
CA VAL A 39 8.52 -17.29 6.99
C VAL A 39 9.14 -15.89 6.93
N ASP A 40 10.46 -15.80 6.82
CA ASP A 40 11.19 -14.53 6.75
C ASP A 40 10.80 -13.71 5.51
N VAL A 41 10.63 -14.37 4.35
CA VAL A 41 10.15 -13.73 3.12
C VAL A 41 8.76 -13.17 3.31
N ASN A 42 7.81 -13.98 3.81
CA ASN A 42 6.43 -13.53 4.03
C ASN A 42 6.34 -12.37 5.03
N LEU A 43 7.13 -12.43 6.10
CA LEU A 43 7.21 -11.38 7.10
C LEU A 43 7.74 -10.07 6.48
N THR A 44 8.82 -10.16 5.69
CA THR A 44 9.42 -9.00 5.00
C THR A 44 8.48 -8.44 3.93
N THR A 45 7.79 -9.29 3.16
CA THR A 45 6.79 -8.87 2.17
C THR A 45 5.65 -8.11 2.83
N THR A 46 5.13 -8.63 3.95
CA THR A 46 4.07 -7.97 4.73
C THR A 46 4.54 -6.61 5.26
N ALA A 47 5.73 -6.56 5.86
CA ALA A 47 6.31 -5.32 6.34
C ALA A 47 6.60 -4.32 5.21
N THR A 48 6.95 -4.80 4.02
CA THR A 48 7.14 -3.95 2.83
C THR A 48 5.84 -3.23 2.47
N TYR A 49 4.71 -3.94 2.44
CA TYR A 49 3.40 -3.31 2.23
C TYR A 49 3.06 -2.28 3.31
N MET A 50 3.32 -2.62 4.57
CA MET A 50 3.03 -1.72 5.69
C MET A 50 3.89 -0.46 5.65
N LEU A 51 5.20 -0.59 5.37
CA LEU A 51 6.12 0.54 5.25
C LEU A 51 5.80 1.40 4.03
N LEU A 52 5.47 0.80 2.87
CA LEU A 52 4.99 1.55 1.70
C LEU A 52 3.77 2.40 2.06
N LYS A 53 2.78 1.80 2.72
CA LYS A 53 1.58 2.50 3.18
C LYS A 53 1.93 3.63 4.16
N TRP A 54 2.84 3.36 5.09
CA TRP A 54 3.31 4.35 6.07
C TRP A 54 3.96 5.55 5.37
N ILE A 55 4.91 5.29 4.46
CA ILE A 55 5.59 6.33 3.67
C ILE A 55 4.56 7.16 2.91
N PHE A 56 3.66 6.52 2.16
CA PHE A 56 2.70 7.25 1.33
C PHE A 56 1.73 8.08 2.16
N ILE A 57 1.23 7.59 3.30
CA ILE A 57 0.34 8.40 4.16
C ILE A 57 1.03 9.68 4.64
N HIS A 58 2.33 9.64 4.95
CA HIS A 58 3.06 10.79 5.45
C HIS A 58 3.58 11.72 4.35
N GLU A 59 3.92 11.18 3.18
CA GLU A 59 4.46 11.96 2.07
C GLU A 59 3.37 12.59 1.20
N LEU A 60 2.19 11.97 1.07
CA LEU A 60 1.13 12.43 0.17
C LEU A 60 0.61 13.83 0.50
N HIS A 61 0.72 14.26 1.76
CA HIS A 61 0.33 15.61 2.18
C HIS A 61 1.30 16.70 1.72
N LYS A 62 2.47 16.34 1.18
CA LYS A 62 3.48 17.31 0.75
C LYS A 62 3.21 17.71 -0.71
N PRO A 63 3.18 19.01 -1.02
CA PRO A 63 2.82 19.50 -2.35
C PRO A 63 3.80 19.06 -3.45
N ASP A 64 5.07 18.85 -3.10
CA ASP A 64 6.12 18.46 -4.05
C ASP A 64 6.26 16.94 -4.22
N PHE A 65 5.46 16.14 -3.49
CA PHE A 65 5.56 14.69 -3.55
C PHE A 65 4.79 14.13 -4.76
N LYS A 66 5.53 13.53 -5.69
CA LYS A 66 5.00 12.91 -6.90
C LYS A 66 4.94 11.40 -6.75
N ILE A 67 3.78 10.87 -6.34
CA ILE A 67 3.63 9.45 -6.01
C ILE A 67 4.01 8.51 -7.17
N GLU A 68 3.80 8.95 -8.41
CA GLU A 68 4.14 8.24 -9.64
C GLU A 68 5.64 7.94 -9.78
N GLU A 69 6.51 8.74 -9.14
CA GLU A 69 7.95 8.47 -9.11
C GLU A 69 8.33 7.34 -8.16
N PHE A 70 7.42 6.96 -7.25
CA PHE A 70 7.63 5.96 -6.21
C PHE A 70 6.83 4.67 -6.45
N ILE A 71 5.72 4.70 -7.20
CA ILE A 71 4.99 3.47 -7.58
C ILE A 71 5.75 2.75 -8.72
N THR A 72 6.90 2.17 -8.38
CA THR A 72 7.77 1.45 -9.31
C THR A 72 8.34 0.19 -8.66
N GLN A 73 8.63 -0.83 -9.48
CA GLN A 73 9.28 -2.05 -9.00
C GLN A 73 10.62 -1.76 -8.30
N ASN A 74 11.39 -0.80 -8.81
CA ASN A 74 12.70 -0.46 -8.25
C ASN A 74 12.58 0.19 -6.88
N PHE A 75 11.63 1.10 -6.68
CA PHE A 75 11.37 1.67 -5.35
C PHE A 75 10.93 0.58 -4.37
N PHE A 76 9.99 -0.29 -4.77
CA PHE A 76 9.49 -1.36 -3.91
C PHE A 76 10.60 -2.35 -3.52
N SER A 77 11.52 -2.62 -4.46
CA SER A 77 12.74 -3.40 -4.21
C SER A 77 13.66 -2.70 -3.20
N GLU A 78 13.86 -1.38 -3.29
CA GLU A 78 14.61 -0.63 -2.26
C GLU A 78 13.93 -0.73 -0.90
N VAL A 79 12.61 -0.54 -0.79
CA VAL A 79 11.89 -0.67 0.49
C VAL A 79 12.10 -2.06 1.10
N PHE A 80 11.93 -3.12 0.31
CA PHE A 80 12.15 -4.50 0.76
C PHE A 80 13.59 -4.70 1.25
N LYS A 81 14.58 -4.19 0.50
CA LYS A 81 15.99 -4.23 0.90
C LYS A 81 16.21 -3.52 2.23
N TYR A 82 15.64 -2.34 2.46
CA TYR A 82 15.83 -1.64 3.75
C TYR A 82 15.32 -2.42 4.98
N LEU A 83 14.41 -3.37 4.79
CA LEU A 83 13.88 -4.22 5.86
C LEU A 83 14.72 -5.46 6.14
N CYS A 84 15.59 -5.92 5.22
CA CYS A 84 16.33 -7.18 5.39
C CYS A 84 17.81 -7.12 4.98
N HIS A 85 18.22 -6.09 4.23
CA HIS A 85 19.56 -5.91 3.70
C HIS A 85 19.84 -4.46 3.23
N ARG A 86 20.65 -3.70 3.98
CA ARG A 86 21.06 -2.35 3.60
C ARG A 86 22.40 -2.36 2.86
N GLU A 87 22.38 -2.06 1.56
CA GLU A 87 23.60 -1.81 0.79
C GLU A 87 24.09 -0.37 0.95
N LYS A 88 25.37 -0.18 1.29
CA LYS A 88 26.01 1.15 1.44
C LYS A 88 26.74 1.66 0.18
N LYS A 89 26.41 1.12 -1.00
CA LYS A 89 27.07 1.51 -2.26
C LYS A 89 26.55 2.87 -2.74
N SER A 90 27.42 3.60 -3.43
CA SER A 90 27.04 4.79 -4.22
C SER A 90 26.01 4.40 -5.27
N VAL A 91 24.98 5.21 -5.42
CA VAL A 91 23.83 4.96 -6.30
C VAL A 91 23.47 6.21 -7.10
N SER A 92 22.58 6.05 -8.08
CA SER A 92 22.05 7.18 -8.84
C SER A 92 21.30 8.15 -7.93
N SER A 93 21.20 9.42 -8.34
CA SER A 93 20.47 10.45 -7.59
C SER A 93 19.00 10.06 -7.35
N LYS A 94 18.36 9.35 -8.30
CA LYS A 94 16.99 8.87 -8.14
C LYS A 94 16.86 7.79 -7.07
N THR A 95 17.79 6.84 -7.06
CA THR A 95 17.85 5.83 -5.99
C THR A 95 18.17 6.47 -4.65
N GLN A 96 19.01 7.51 -4.62
CA GLN A 96 19.30 8.23 -3.39
C GLN A 96 18.05 8.92 -2.84
N LEU A 97 17.27 9.60 -3.68
CA LEU A 97 15.98 10.20 -3.29
C LEU A 97 15.05 9.16 -2.64
N TRP A 98 14.92 7.99 -3.25
CA TRP A 98 14.14 6.88 -2.69
C TRP A 98 14.63 6.45 -1.32
N ARG A 99 15.95 6.29 -1.16
CA ARG A 99 16.58 5.91 0.10
C ARG A 99 16.37 6.94 1.18
N ASP A 100 16.50 8.22 0.86
CA ASP A 100 16.30 9.31 1.81
C ASP A 100 14.86 9.33 2.36
N VAL A 101 13.88 9.06 1.49
CA VAL A 101 12.47 8.93 1.90
C VAL A 101 12.28 7.69 2.79
N ILE A 102 12.85 6.54 2.43
CA ILE A 102 12.72 5.32 3.25
C ILE A 102 13.37 5.50 4.62
N GLU A 103 14.60 6.02 4.67
CA GLU A 103 15.36 6.23 5.90
C GLU A 103 14.64 7.15 6.87
N ARG A 104 13.95 8.18 6.36
CA ARG A 104 13.17 9.11 7.18
C ARG A 104 12.09 8.42 8.03
N TYR A 105 11.49 7.33 7.53
CA TYR A 105 10.36 6.66 8.18
C TYR A 105 10.69 5.30 8.77
N LEU A 106 11.83 4.71 8.41
CA LEU A 106 12.14 3.32 8.73
C LEU A 106 12.16 3.06 10.25
N ASP A 107 12.86 3.91 11.01
CA ASP A 107 13.06 3.68 12.44
C ASP A 107 11.75 3.83 13.21
N GLU A 108 10.97 4.88 12.91
CA GLU A 108 9.64 5.09 13.48
C GLU A 108 8.70 3.94 13.14
N PHE A 109 8.69 3.50 11.88
CA PHE A 109 7.91 2.36 11.43
C PHE A 109 8.30 1.08 12.18
N LYS A 110 9.59 0.79 12.33
CA LYS A 110 10.07 -0.42 13.02
C LYS A 110 9.59 -0.46 14.47
N VAL A 111 9.66 0.68 15.16
CA VAL A 111 9.14 0.83 16.52
C VAL A 111 7.64 0.62 16.56
N ALA A 112 6.88 1.30 15.69
CA ALA A 112 5.42 1.23 15.67
C ALA A 112 4.89 -0.17 15.29
N ALA A 113 5.56 -0.85 14.36
CA ALA A 113 5.18 -2.18 13.88
C ALA A 113 5.75 -3.32 14.73
N GLY A 114 6.65 -3.05 15.68
CA GLY A 114 7.39 -4.08 16.40
C GLY A 114 8.22 -4.99 15.47
N PHE A 115 8.71 -4.44 14.37
CA PHE A 115 9.38 -5.21 13.32
C PHE A 115 10.88 -5.36 13.61
N GLY A 116 11.34 -6.61 13.77
CA GLY A 116 12.76 -6.94 13.81
C GLY A 116 13.31 -7.23 12.42
N ASP A 117 14.61 -7.03 12.21
CA ASP A 117 15.26 -7.24 10.91
C ASP A 117 15.53 -8.74 10.66
N PRO A 118 14.79 -9.43 9.76
CA PRO A 118 15.04 -10.83 9.46
C PRO A 118 16.35 -11.00 8.68
N LEU A 119 17.09 -12.06 9.01
CA LEU A 119 18.33 -12.44 8.33
C LEU A 119 18.04 -13.23 7.06
N LEU A 120 17.81 -12.50 5.98
CA LEU A 120 17.38 -13.08 4.71
C LEU A 120 18.57 -13.40 3.79
N SER A 121 18.87 -14.69 3.60
CA SER A 121 19.89 -15.12 2.64
C SER A 121 19.47 -14.76 1.21
N ASN A 122 20.41 -14.27 0.40
CA ASN A 122 20.15 -13.84 -0.98
C ASN A 122 19.09 -12.71 -1.08
N ALA A 123 18.99 -11.85 -0.05
CA ALA A 123 18.02 -10.77 0.06
C ALA A 123 17.85 -9.93 -1.22
N ILE A 124 18.92 -9.66 -1.96
CA ILE A 124 18.85 -8.88 -3.22
C ILE A 124 18.00 -9.59 -4.28
N HIS A 125 18.18 -10.90 -4.47
CA HIS A 125 17.42 -11.67 -5.44
C HIS A 125 15.96 -11.82 -5.02
N VAL A 126 15.74 -12.08 -3.73
CA VAL A 126 14.40 -12.14 -3.14
C VAL A 126 13.69 -10.81 -3.31
N ALA A 127 14.31 -9.69 -2.95
CA ALA A 127 13.74 -8.36 -3.09
C ALA A 127 13.32 -8.04 -4.51
N ASN A 128 14.13 -8.40 -5.52
CA ASN A 128 13.77 -8.16 -6.92
C ASN A 128 12.59 -9.02 -7.39
N TYR A 129 12.49 -10.27 -6.92
CA TYR A 129 11.38 -11.16 -7.23
C TYR A 129 10.09 -10.71 -6.54
N GLU A 130 10.16 -10.52 -5.22
CA GLU A 130 9.03 -10.08 -4.39
C GLU A 130 8.55 -8.69 -4.81
N ALA A 131 9.44 -7.74 -5.10
CA ALA A 131 9.03 -6.39 -5.53
C ALA A 131 8.15 -6.42 -6.79
N LYS A 132 8.41 -7.36 -7.72
CA LYS A 132 7.56 -7.55 -8.90
C LYS A 132 6.17 -8.06 -8.52
N THR A 133 6.10 -9.05 -7.63
CA THR A 133 4.82 -9.56 -7.11
C THR A 133 4.06 -8.46 -6.36
N ILE A 134 4.76 -7.71 -5.51
CA ILE A 134 4.19 -6.63 -4.69
C ILE A 134 3.63 -5.53 -5.58
N ILE A 135 4.40 -5.02 -6.55
CA ILE A 135 3.93 -3.93 -7.42
C ILE A 135 2.74 -4.38 -8.27
N THR A 136 2.76 -5.60 -8.83
CA THR A 136 1.64 -6.12 -9.62
C THR A 136 0.37 -6.26 -8.77
N ALA A 137 0.48 -6.81 -7.57
CA ALA A 137 -0.66 -6.93 -6.66
C ALA A 137 -1.18 -5.55 -6.22
N TYR A 138 -0.27 -4.61 -5.95
CA TYR A 138 -0.61 -3.24 -5.58
C TYR A 138 -1.36 -2.50 -6.71
N THR A 139 -0.84 -2.54 -7.94
CA THR A 139 -1.49 -1.89 -9.09
C THR A 139 -2.81 -2.54 -9.43
N ASN A 140 -2.90 -3.88 -9.38
CA ASN A 140 -4.17 -4.59 -9.63
C ASN A 140 -5.21 -4.22 -8.57
N ASN A 141 -4.80 -4.12 -7.30
CA ASN A 141 -5.70 -3.73 -6.22
C ASN A 141 -6.23 -2.31 -6.42
N ILE A 142 -5.37 -1.36 -6.82
CA ILE A 142 -5.82 0.00 -7.17
C ILE A 142 -6.83 -0.06 -8.32
N VAL A 143 -6.48 -0.69 -9.45
CA VAL A 143 -7.35 -0.74 -10.63
C VAL A 143 -8.72 -1.34 -10.30
N GLN A 144 -8.76 -2.41 -9.50
CA GLN A 144 -9.99 -3.14 -9.19
C GLN A 144 -10.83 -2.47 -8.09
N HIS A 145 -10.20 -1.89 -7.07
CA HIS A 145 -10.90 -1.50 -5.84
C HIS A 145 -10.83 -0.02 -5.51
N PHE A 146 -10.19 0.82 -6.33
CA PHE A 146 -10.01 2.24 -5.99
C PHE A 146 -11.33 2.96 -5.71
N GLY A 147 -12.37 2.76 -6.54
CA GLY A 147 -13.69 3.33 -6.29
C GLY A 147 -14.32 2.85 -4.98
N GLU A 148 -14.16 1.58 -4.61
CA GLU A 148 -14.64 1.05 -3.33
C GLU A 148 -13.88 1.65 -2.14
N HIS A 149 -12.57 1.86 -2.29
CA HIS A 149 -11.73 2.50 -1.29
C HIS A 149 -12.13 3.97 -1.08
N LEU A 150 -12.33 4.72 -2.17
CA LEU A 150 -12.82 6.09 -2.09
C LEU A 150 -14.22 6.16 -1.48
N ASN A 151 -15.13 5.27 -1.87
CA ASN A 151 -16.48 5.22 -1.29
C ASN A 151 -16.41 4.99 0.23
N ARG A 152 -15.56 4.06 0.66
CA ARG A 152 -15.31 3.82 2.10
C ARG A 152 -14.73 5.05 2.78
N ALA A 153 -13.77 5.75 2.17
CA ALA A 153 -13.19 6.95 2.74
C ALA A 153 -14.25 8.06 2.92
N VAL A 154 -15.05 8.35 1.89
CA VAL A 154 -16.17 9.31 1.96
C VAL A 154 -17.15 8.94 3.09
N ASN A 155 -17.56 7.67 3.15
CA ASN A 155 -18.50 7.20 4.17
C ASN A 155 -17.92 7.26 5.60
N CYS A 156 -16.62 7.02 5.75
CA CYS A 156 -15.92 7.15 7.03
C CYS A 156 -15.84 8.62 7.47
N ILE A 157 -15.46 9.53 6.58
CA ILE A 157 -15.38 10.97 6.88
C ILE A 157 -16.73 11.52 7.32
N LEU A 158 -17.81 11.07 6.68
CA LEU A 158 -19.18 11.50 7.01
C LEU A 158 -19.80 10.71 8.17
N GLY A 159 -19.11 9.73 8.74
CA GLY A 159 -19.63 8.95 9.87
C GLY A 159 -20.88 8.11 9.53
N LYS A 160 -21.07 7.72 8.26
CA LYS A 160 -22.29 7.04 7.79
C LYS A 160 -22.68 5.83 8.63
N ARG A 161 -21.70 4.99 8.98
CA ARG A 161 -21.93 3.78 9.79
C ARG A 161 -22.47 4.10 11.19
N GLN A 162 -21.96 5.15 11.83
CA GLN A 162 -22.39 5.58 13.15
C GLN A 162 -23.85 6.05 13.11
N MET A 163 -24.19 6.90 12.13
CA MET A 163 -25.54 7.41 11.94
C MET A 163 -26.54 6.29 11.62
N GLU A 164 -26.18 5.34 10.76
CA GLU A 164 -27.04 4.17 10.48
C GLU A 164 -27.26 3.27 11.71
N GLN A 165 -26.24 3.11 12.56
CA GLN A 165 -26.38 2.38 13.82
C GLN A 165 -27.32 3.10 14.79
N GLN A 166 -27.21 4.42 14.91
CA GLN A 166 -28.10 5.23 15.73
C GLN A 166 -29.54 5.16 15.22
N LEU A 167 -29.77 5.31 13.91
CA LEU A 167 -31.11 5.23 13.31
C LEU A 167 -31.78 3.87 13.59
N ARG A 168 -31.02 2.76 13.52
CA ARG A 168 -31.53 1.41 13.83
C ARG A 168 -31.97 1.23 15.29
N ASN A 169 -31.45 2.04 16.21
CA ASN A 169 -31.79 1.96 17.63
C ASN A 169 -33.01 2.82 17.99
N ILE A 170 -33.46 3.70 17.09
CA ILE A 170 -34.64 4.55 17.31
C ILE A 170 -35.88 3.82 16.78
N PRO A 171 -36.93 3.61 17.61
CA PRO A 171 -38.15 2.97 17.15
C PRO A 171 -38.90 3.84 16.13
N PRO A 172 -39.63 3.25 15.17
CA PRO A 172 -40.42 4.02 14.21
C PRO A 172 -41.39 5.00 14.88
N GLY A 173 -41.38 6.25 14.43
CA GLY A 173 -42.17 7.34 15.00
C GLY A 173 -41.62 8.72 14.59
N PRO A 174 -42.18 9.82 15.13
CA PRO A 174 -41.76 11.18 14.77
C PRO A 174 -40.26 11.44 14.96
N GLU A 175 -39.69 10.95 16.06
CA GLU A 175 -38.26 11.06 16.35
C GLU A 175 -37.39 10.31 15.33
N HIS A 176 -37.83 9.14 14.88
CA HIS A 176 -37.15 8.39 13.84
C HIS A 176 -37.15 9.14 12.50
N ASP A 177 -38.27 9.77 12.15
CA ASP A 177 -38.36 10.55 10.91
C ASP A 177 -37.53 11.84 10.95
N GLU A 178 -37.49 12.51 12.10
CA GLU A 178 -36.62 13.66 12.34
C GLU A 178 -35.13 13.27 12.26
N PHE A 179 -34.74 12.17 12.91
CA PHE A 179 -33.37 11.68 12.85
C PHE A 179 -32.99 11.19 11.45
N ARG A 180 -33.93 10.58 10.72
CA ARG A 180 -33.74 10.21 9.31
C ARG A 180 -33.53 11.42 8.43
N HIS A 181 -34.27 12.51 8.67
CA HIS A 181 -34.06 13.79 7.97
C HIS A 181 -32.66 14.34 8.26
N LEU A 182 -32.22 14.31 9.52
CA LEU A 182 -30.86 14.69 9.91
C LEU A 182 -29.79 13.86 9.18
N CYS A 183 -29.94 12.53 9.13
CA CYS A 183 -29.04 11.64 8.41
C CYS A 183 -28.95 12.00 6.92
N ARG A 184 -30.07 12.41 6.33
CA ARG A 184 -30.13 12.81 4.93
C ARG A 184 -29.31 14.06 4.67
N GLU A 185 -29.48 15.10 5.48
CA GLU A 185 -28.79 16.38 5.32
C GLU A 185 -27.30 16.29 5.70
N GLU A 186 -26.95 15.54 6.74
CA GLU A 186 -25.58 15.50 7.28
C GLU A 186 -24.69 14.43 6.63
N VAL A 187 -25.27 13.39 6.03
CA VAL A 187 -24.52 12.26 5.48
C VAL A 187 -24.86 11.98 4.03
N TRP A 188 -26.11 11.69 3.71
CA TRP A 188 -26.46 11.14 2.39
C TRP A 188 -26.34 12.18 1.27
N ILE A 189 -26.84 13.40 1.48
CA ILE A 189 -26.71 14.51 0.51
C ILE A 189 -25.23 14.89 0.33
N PRO A 190 -24.43 15.13 1.40
CA PRO A 190 -23.01 15.43 1.27
C PRO A 190 -22.22 14.31 0.56
N ALA A 191 -22.50 13.04 0.88
CA ALA A 191 -21.86 11.91 0.22
C ALA A 191 -22.15 11.88 -1.28
N LYS A 192 -23.43 12.08 -1.66
CA LYS A 192 -23.87 12.15 -3.04
C LYS A 192 -23.19 13.29 -3.81
N GLN A 193 -23.15 14.47 -3.21
CA GLN A 193 -22.49 15.64 -3.79
C GLN A 193 -20.99 15.40 -3.99
N ALA A 194 -20.27 14.96 -2.95
CA ALA A 194 -18.84 14.68 -3.01
C ALA A 194 -18.52 13.61 -4.08
N LYS A 195 -19.25 12.48 -4.08
CA LYS A 195 -19.09 11.42 -5.09
C LYS A 195 -19.31 11.91 -6.51
N SER A 196 -20.36 12.70 -6.73
CA SER A 196 -20.67 13.25 -8.06
C SER A 196 -19.54 14.15 -8.57
N VAL A 197 -19.01 15.02 -7.70
CA VAL A 197 -17.90 15.91 -8.06
C VAL A 197 -16.61 15.15 -8.30
N ILE A 198 -16.25 14.19 -7.43
CA ILE A 198 -15.08 13.31 -7.63
C ILE A 198 -15.21 12.51 -8.93
N GLY A 199 -16.39 11.95 -9.20
CA GLY A 199 -16.66 11.17 -10.41
C GLY A 199 -16.50 11.97 -11.70
N ARG A 200 -16.90 13.25 -11.69
CA ARG A 200 -16.78 14.17 -12.84
C ARG A 200 -15.44 14.91 -12.89
N ARG A 201 -14.70 14.94 -11.78
CA ARG A 201 -13.50 15.77 -11.54
C ARG A 201 -13.75 17.28 -11.72
N ASP A 202 -14.97 17.73 -11.44
CA ASP A 202 -15.31 19.15 -11.48
C ASP A 202 -15.46 19.68 -10.05
N TYR A 203 -14.33 20.08 -9.46
CA TYR A 203 -14.26 20.59 -8.09
C TYR A 203 -14.71 22.06 -7.96
N SER A 204 -15.14 22.70 -9.05
CA SER A 204 -15.56 24.11 -9.07
C SER A 204 -17.03 24.34 -8.71
N ASP A 205 -17.75 23.27 -8.37
CA ASP A 205 -19.18 23.33 -8.05
C ASP A 205 -19.46 24.15 -6.77
N SER A 206 -19.93 25.38 -6.96
CA SER A 206 -20.30 26.30 -5.89
C SER A 206 -21.58 25.90 -5.13
N THR A 207 -22.32 24.88 -5.60
CA THR A 207 -23.57 24.40 -4.97
C THR A 207 -23.33 23.33 -3.90
N LEU A 208 -22.07 22.92 -3.68
CA LEU A 208 -21.70 21.95 -2.67
C LEU A 208 -22.00 22.45 -1.26
N CYS A 209 -22.62 21.61 -0.43
CA CYS A 209 -22.75 21.90 0.99
C CYS A 209 -21.39 21.86 1.69
N ALA A 210 -21.30 22.51 2.86
CA ALA A 210 -20.06 22.59 3.64
C ALA A 210 -19.45 21.21 3.97
N ARG A 211 -20.29 20.19 4.22
CA ARG A 211 -19.80 18.83 4.51
C ARG A 211 -19.22 18.15 3.28
N ALA A 212 -19.78 18.36 2.10
CA ALA A 212 -19.20 17.85 0.86
C ALA A 212 -17.86 18.53 0.57
N GLN A 213 -17.76 19.85 0.76
CA GLN A 213 -16.50 20.60 0.63
C GLN A 213 -15.44 20.09 1.62
N TYR A 214 -15.81 19.80 2.86
CA TYR A 214 -14.92 19.23 3.86
C TYR A 214 -14.36 17.86 3.44
N VAL A 215 -15.20 16.98 2.89
CA VAL A 215 -14.76 15.69 2.32
C VAL A 215 -13.74 15.89 1.21
N LEU A 216 -14.03 16.80 0.27
CA LEU A 216 -13.11 17.08 -0.85
C LEU A 216 -11.78 17.63 -0.35
N HIS A 217 -11.80 18.54 0.63
CA HIS A 217 -10.59 19.09 1.22
C HIS A 217 -9.71 18.01 1.88
N LEU A 218 -10.32 17.11 2.68
CA LEU A 218 -9.59 16.01 3.30
C LEU A 218 -9.03 15.01 2.29
N LEU A 219 -9.73 14.79 1.18
CA LEU A 219 -9.31 13.85 0.15
C LEU A 219 -8.40 14.48 -0.92
N ALA A 220 -8.20 15.80 -0.92
CA ALA A 220 -7.43 16.50 -1.95
C ALA A 220 -6.06 15.86 -2.23
N PRO A 221 -5.22 15.49 -1.23
CA PRO A 221 -3.94 14.84 -1.49
C PRO A 221 -4.06 13.54 -2.29
N VAL A 222 -5.12 12.76 -2.07
CA VAL A 222 -5.39 11.51 -2.79
C VAL A 222 -5.94 11.79 -4.19
N LEU A 223 -6.81 12.79 -4.31
CA LEU A 223 -7.46 13.16 -5.57
C LEU A 223 -6.48 13.81 -6.55
N ASP A 224 -5.51 14.57 -6.05
CA ASP A 224 -4.47 15.24 -6.86
C ASP A 224 -3.41 14.25 -7.34
N ALA A 225 -3.05 13.28 -6.50
CA ALA A 225 -2.10 12.23 -6.83
C ALA A 225 -2.66 11.15 -7.78
N TYR A 226 -3.96 11.21 -8.04
CA TYR A 226 -4.65 10.22 -8.84
C TYR A 226 -4.58 10.51 -10.34
N ASP A 227 -4.30 9.50 -11.16
CA ASP A 227 -4.15 9.64 -12.63
C ASP A 227 -5.29 10.46 -13.23
N ALA A 228 -4.98 11.59 -13.85
CA ALA A 228 -5.90 12.50 -14.51
C ALA A 228 -6.87 11.80 -15.48
N ASN A 229 -6.42 10.71 -16.11
CA ASN A 229 -7.15 10.00 -17.16
C ASN A 229 -8.06 8.90 -16.63
N TYR A 230 -7.99 8.54 -15.35
CA TYR A 230 -8.85 7.48 -14.85
C TYR A 230 -10.32 7.90 -14.89
N LYS A 231 -11.13 6.97 -15.37
CA LYS A 231 -12.58 7.03 -15.38
C LYS A 231 -13.14 5.88 -14.57
N PHE A 232 -14.09 6.17 -13.69
CA PHE A 232 -14.87 5.12 -13.05
C PHE A 232 -15.65 4.36 -14.13
N ALA A 233 -15.73 3.04 -13.98
CA ALA A 233 -16.61 2.24 -14.82
C ALA A 233 -18.07 2.66 -14.58
N GLU A 234 -18.94 2.53 -15.60
CA GLU A 234 -20.35 2.94 -15.51
C GLU A 234 -21.10 2.19 -14.40
N ASP A 235 -20.69 0.96 -14.10
CA ASP A 235 -21.20 0.09 -13.05
C ASP A 235 -20.45 0.23 -11.71
N SER A 236 -19.57 1.22 -11.57
CA SER A 236 -18.79 1.39 -10.35
C SER A 236 -19.67 1.67 -9.13
N HIS A 237 -19.50 0.87 -8.08
CA HIS A 237 -20.10 1.10 -6.76
C HIS A 237 -19.80 2.49 -6.17
N PHE A 238 -18.76 3.18 -6.65
CA PHE A 238 -18.50 4.55 -6.26
C PHE A 238 -19.55 5.53 -6.79
N LEU A 239 -19.95 5.34 -8.06
CA LEU A 239 -20.97 6.12 -8.74
C LEU A 239 -22.38 5.66 -8.41
N ASP A 240 -22.55 4.53 -7.72
CA ASP A 240 -23.84 4.15 -7.17
C ASP A 240 -24.22 5.12 -6.04
N VAL A 241 -25.23 5.93 -6.34
CA VAL A 241 -25.73 7.02 -5.50
C VAL A 241 -27.06 6.67 -4.81
N THR A 242 -27.35 5.37 -4.69
CA THR A 242 -28.52 4.87 -3.98
C THR A 242 -28.39 5.00 -2.45
#